data_AF-A0A416XN96-F1
#
_entry.id   AF-A0A416XN96-F1
#
_cell.length_a   1.000
_cell.length_b   1.000
_cell.length_c   1.000
_cell.angle_alpha   90.00
_cell.angle_beta   90.00
_cell.angle_gamma   90.00
#
_symmetry.space_group_name_H-M   'P 1'
#
loop_
_entity.id
_entity.type
_entity.pdbx_description
1 polymer ?
#
loop_
_entity_poly.entity_id
_entity_poly.type
_entity_poly.pdbx_seq_one_letter_code
_entity_poly.pdbx_strand_id
1 'polypeptide(L)'
;MAEDGLKPVKERPANFLPDATQMALDLLSKNKKGFILMVEGSQIDWAGHNNDKEWMVNEMLDFDHAVGIALDFAERDGDTLVLITADHETGGVTIANGDYEKKEITVKYNTGGHSASPVPFFSYGPGAELFSGFKDNIASFHIMKKLLKL
;
A
#
# COMPACT_ATOMS: atom_id res chain seq x y z
N MET A 1 11.43 -14.76 0.70
CA MET A 1 10.10 -14.97 1.32
C MET A 1 10.30 -15.48 2.74
N ALA A 2 9.44 -15.08 3.67
CA ALA A 2 9.50 -15.52 5.06
C ALA A 2 8.98 -16.96 5.21
N GLU A 3 9.65 -17.76 6.05
CA GLU A 3 9.30 -19.19 6.26
C GLU A 3 7.87 -19.37 6.79
N ASP A 4 7.40 -18.45 7.64
CA ASP A 4 6.06 -18.47 8.25
C ASP A 4 5.14 -17.35 7.69
N GLY A 5 5.32 -17.00 6.41
CA GLY A 5 4.51 -15.99 5.74
C GLY A 5 3.03 -16.36 5.64
N LEU A 6 2.15 -15.35 5.59
CA LEU A 6 0.79 -15.57 5.13
C LEU A 6 0.80 -16.22 3.74
N LYS A 7 -0.18 -17.07 3.47
CA LYS A 7 -0.36 -17.58 2.11
C LYS A 7 -0.73 -16.45 1.13
N PRO A 8 -0.46 -16.61 -0.18
CA PRO A 8 -0.93 -15.67 -1.21
C PRO A 8 -2.43 -15.40 -1.11
N VAL A 9 -2.91 -14.24 -1.59
CA VAL A 9 -4.35 -13.88 -1.63
C VAL A 9 -5.22 -15.02 -2.16
N LYS A 10 -4.77 -15.70 -3.22
CA LYS A 10 -5.51 -16.83 -3.84
C LYS A 10 -5.70 -18.04 -2.91
N GLU A 11 -4.92 -18.13 -1.82
CA GLU A 11 -4.88 -19.27 -0.89
C GLU A 11 -5.25 -18.89 0.56
N ARG A 12 -5.57 -17.62 0.84
CA ARG A 12 -6.04 -17.15 2.15
C ARG A 12 -7.52 -16.73 2.07
N PRO A 13 -8.21 -16.55 3.22
CA PRO A 13 -9.57 -15.99 3.21
C PRO A 13 -9.61 -14.70 2.40
N ALA A 14 -10.64 -14.57 1.55
CA ALA A 14 -10.86 -13.35 0.80
C ALA A 14 -10.96 -12.16 1.77
N ASN A 15 -10.34 -11.02 1.40
CA ASN A 15 -10.35 -9.77 2.16
C ASN A 15 -9.65 -9.79 3.53
N PHE A 16 -8.66 -10.67 3.76
CA PHE A 16 -7.92 -10.68 5.03
C PHE A 16 -7.35 -9.30 5.42
N LEU A 17 -6.65 -8.62 4.51
CA LEU A 17 -6.03 -7.33 4.82
C LEU A 17 -7.06 -6.20 5.03
N PRO A 18 -8.13 -6.08 4.21
CA PRO A 18 -9.25 -5.19 4.50
C PRO A 18 -9.91 -5.44 5.87
N ASP A 19 -10.20 -6.69 6.20
CA ASP A 19 -10.86 -7.05 7.46
C ASP A 19 -9.97 -6.74 8.68
N ALA A 20 -8.67 -7.04 8.57
CA ALA A 20 -7.69 -6.71 9.60
C ALA A 20 -7.56 -5.19 9.78
N THR A 21 -7.59 -4.42 8.68
CA THR A 21 -7.56 -2.95 8.70
C THR A 21 -8.79 -2.40 9.42
N GLN A 22 -10.00 -2.86 9.05
CA GLN A 22 -11.25 -2.45 9.70
C GLN A 22 -11.23 -2.77 11.20
N MET A 23 -10.80 -3.98 11.57
CA MET A 23 -10.72 -4.39 12.96
C MET A 23 -9.74 -3.52 13.77
N ALA A 24 -8.58 -3.19 13.19
CA ALA A 24 -7.59 -2.31 13.82
C ALA A 24 -8.16 -0.91 14.03
N LEU A 25 -8.83 -0.34 13.03
CA LEU A 25 -9.48 0.97 13.12
C LEU A 25 -10.60 0.98 14.18
N ASP A 26 -11.45 -0.04 14.23
CA ASP A 26 -12.52 -0.19 15.23
C ASP A 26 -11.99 -0.26 16.66
N LEU A 27 -10.80 -0.83 16.84
CA LEU A 27 -10.15 -0.92 18.14
C LEU A 27 -9.45 0.38 18.52
N LEU A 28 -8.59 0.91 17.63
CA LEU A 28 -7.71 2.04 17.89
C LEU A 28 -8.47 3.37 17.99
N SER A 29 -9.53 3.56 17.22
CA SER A 29 -10.36 4.78 17.22
C SER A 29 -11.06 5.04 18.56
N LYS A 30 -11.12 4.04 19.45
CA LYS A 30 -11.65 4.22 20.82
C LYS A 30 -10.73 5.09 21.68
N ASN A 31 -9.45 5.22 21.34
CA ASN A 31 -8.50 6.04 22.07
C ASN A 31 -8.69 7.54 21.72
N LYS A 32 -9.14 8.32 22.70
CA LYS A 32 -9.37 9.77 22.55
C LYS A 32 -8.10 10.60 22.34
N LYS A 33 -6.91 10.01 22.52
CA LYS A 33 -5.63 10.67 22.19
C LYS A 33 -5.19 10.46 20.74
N GLY A 34 -5.96 9.72 19.94
CA GLY A 34 -5.59 9.31 18.59
C GLY A 34 -4.75 8.03 18.56
N PHE A 35 -4.30 7.66 17.37
CA PHE A 35 -3.52 6.46 17.10
C PHE A 35 -2.59 6.65 15.90
N ILE A 36 -1.62 5.75 15.78
CA ILE A 36 -0.86 5.52 14.55
C ILE A 36 -1.11 4.07 14.16
N LEU A 37 -1.50 3.84 12.91
CA LEU A 37 -1.70 2.51 12.34
C LEU A 37 -0.85 2.42 11.06
N MET A 38 -0.10 1.32 10.94
CA MET A 38 0.62 0.96 9.72
C MET A 38 0.02 -0.34 9.19
N VAL A 39 -0.32 -0.34 7.90
CA VAL A 39 -0.93 -1.47 7.18
C VAL A 39 -0.06 -1.74 5.95
N GLU A 40 0.34 -3.00 5.75
CA GLU A 40 1.31 -3.40 4.74
C GLU A 40 0.74 -4.49 3.82
N GLY A 41 0.68 -4.21 2.52
CA GLY A 41 0.42 -5.20 1.46
C GLY A 41 1.68 -5.97 1.09
N SER A 42 2.24 -6.72 2.04
CA SER A 42 3.64 -7.23 1.97
C SER A 42 3.94 -8.17 0.81
N GLN A 43 2.95 -8.88 0.26
CA GLN A 43 3.18 -9.87 -0.79
C GLN A 43 3.16 -9.30 -2.22
N ILE A 44 2.89 -8.00 -2.39
CA ILE A 44 3.13 -7.32 -3.67
C ILE A 44 4.61 -7.46 -4.05
N ASP A 45 5.51 -7.27 -3.08
CA ASP A 45 6.95 -7.47 -3.24
C ASP A 45 7.31 -8.92 -3.61
N TRP A 46 6.70 -9.90 -2.93
CA TRP A 46 6.97 -11.31 -3.18
C TRP A 46 6.55 -11.74 -4.58
N ALA A 47 5.40 -11.25 -5.04
CA ALA A 47 4.94 -11.46 -6.40
C ALA A 47 5.88 -10.78 -7.43
N GLY A 48 6.40 -9.60 -7.10
CA GLY A 48 7.43 -8.89 -7.87
C GLY A 48 8.71 -9.70 -8.01
N HIS A 49 9.25 -10.24 -6.91
CA HIS A 49 10.43 -11.12 -6.92
C HIS A 49 10.22 -12.37 -7.79
N ASN A 50 9.00 -12.91 -7.78
CA ASN A 50 8.64 -14.09 -8.56
C ASN A 50 8.28 -13.79 -10.03
N ASN A 51 8.22 -12.51 -10.42
CA ASN A 51 7.77 -12.08 -11.73
C ASN A 51 6.36 -12.63 -12.09
N ASP A 52 5.49 -12.75 -11.09
CA ASP A 52 4.14 -13.30 -11.25
C ASP A 52 3.10 -12.18 -11.32
N LYS A 53 2.66 -11.89 -12.55
CA LYS A 53 1.69 -10.81 -12.81
C LYS A 53 0.33 -11.07 -12.15
N GLU A 54 -0.11 -12.32 -12.07
CA GLU A 54 -1.42 -12.61 -11.51
C GLU A 54 -1.39 -12.50 -10.00
N TRP A 55 -0.35 -13.02 -9.36
CA TRP A 55 -0.17 -12.85 -7.92
C TRP A 55 -0.07 -11.37 -7.56
N MET A 56 0.76 -10.61 -8.28
CA MET A 56 0.96 -9.18 -8.03
C MET A 56 -0.34 -8.38 -8.15
N VAL A 57 -1.15 -8.63 -9.19
CA VAL A 57 -2.45 -7.97 -9.35
C VAL A 57 -3.42 -8.30 -8.21
N ASN A 58 -3.46 -9.56 -7.76
CA ASN A 58 -4.35 -9.95 -6.66
C ASN A 58 -3.93 -9.33 -5.32
N GLU A 59 -2.63 -9.23 -5.02
CA GLU A 59 -2.16 -8.55 -3.81
C GLU A 59 -2.39 -7.03 -3.89
N MET A 60 -2.23 -6.42 -5.07
CA MET A 60 -2.57 -5.01 -5.28
C MET A 60 -4.06 -4.74 -5.06
N LEU A 61 -4.95 -5.62 -5.50
CA LEU A 61 -6.39 -5.49 -5.27
C LEU A 61 -6.76 -5.66 -3.78
N ASP A 62 -6.13 -6.60 -3.07
CA ASP A 62 -6.34 -6.76 -1.62
C ASP A 62 -5.86 -5.53 -0.84
N PHE A 63 -4.72 -4.93 -1.24
CA PHE A 63 -4.24 -3.67 -0.69
C PHE A 63 -5.15 -2.48 -1.04
N ASP A 64 -5.66 -2.40 -2.27
CA ASP A 64 -6.60 -1.35 -2.69
C ASP A 64 -7.89 -1.36 -1.85
N HIS A 65 -8.44 -2.54 -1.58
CA HIS A 65 -9.59 -2.67 -0.67
C HIS A 65 -9.27 -2.17 0.75
N ALA A 66 -8.07 -2.46 1.28
CA ALA A 66 -7.64 -1.97 2.58
C ALA A 66 -7.46 -0.44 2.60
N VAL A 67 -6.94 0.13 1.52
CA VAL A 67 -6.87 1.59 1.30
C VAL A 67 -8.28 2.20 1.30
N GLY A 68 -9.24 1.58 0.60
CA GLY A 68 -10.65 2.01 0.61
C GLY A 68 -11.22 2.11 2.01
N ILE A 69 -11.02 1.08 2.85
CA ILE A 69 -11.44 1.08 4.27
C ILE A 69 -10.82 2.25 5.05
N ALA A 70 -9.52 2.52 4.85
CA ALA A 70 -8.82 3.60 5.53
C ALA A 70 -9.33 4.99 5.09
N LEU A 71 -9.61 5.17 3.80
CA LEU A 71 -10.15 6.41 3.25
C LEU A 71 -11.59 6.67 3.73
N ASP A 72 -12.45 5.64 3.73
CA ASP A 72 -13.82 5.72 4.23
C ASP A 72 -13.85 6.05 5.74
N PHE A 73 -12.90 5.53 6.51
CA PHE A 73 -12.73 5.91 7.91
C PHE A 73 -12.31 7.37 8.03
N ALA A 74 -11.29 7.80 7.28
CA ALA A 74 -10.76 9.16 7.38
C ALA A 74 -11.75 10.23 6.93
N GLU A 75 -12.56 9.97 5.90
CA GLU A 75 -13.63 10.86 5.46
C GLU A 75 -14.70 11.03 6.54
N ARG A 76 -15.10 9.95 7.22
CA ARG A 76 -16.08 10.00 8.32
C ARG A 76 -15.55 10.68 9.58
N ASP A 77 -14.27 10.45 9.90
CA ASP A 77 -13.63 10.98 11.10
C ASP A 77 -13.29 12.48 10.95
N GLY A 78 -12.81 12.89 9.77
CA GLY A 78 -12.49 14.29 9.45
C GLY A 78 -11.21 14.84 10.08
N ASP A 79 -10.59 14.11 11.03
CA ASP A 79 -9.32 14.48 11.70
C ASP A 79 -8.22 13.42 11.50
N THR A 80 -8.41 12.53 10.51
CA THR A 80 -7.47 11.45 10.20
C THR A 80 -6.67 11.76 8.95
N LEU A 81 -5.34 11.65 9.04
CA LEU A 81 -4.42 11.69 7.92
C LEU A 81 -4.10 10.26 7.45
N VAL A 82 -4.32 9.99 6.16
CA VAL A 82 -3.97 8.74 5.49
C VAL A 82 -2.78 8.98 4.57
N LEU A 83 -1.76 8.14 4.67
CA LEU A 83 -0.55 8.17 3.84
C LEU A 83 -0.39 6.81 3.17
N ILE A 84 -0.17 6.80 1.85
CA ILE A 84 -0.04 5.58 1.05
C ILE A 84 1.24 5.71 0.20
N THR A 85 2.14 4.76 0.33
CA THR A 85 3.41 4.72 -0.41
C THR A 85 3.89 3.28 -0.52
N ALA A 86 4.93 3.07 -1.33
CA ALA A 86 5.76 1.87 -1.25
C ALA A 86 7.08 2.19 -0.53
N ASP A 87 7.79 1.16 -0.09
CA ASP A 87 9.16 1.21 0.43
C ASP A 87 10.19 1.16 -0.71
N HIS A 88 9.92 0.38 -1.76
CA HIS A 88 10.66 0.34 -3.04
C HIS A 88 9.82 -0.30 -4.16
N GLU A 89 10.37 -0.32 -5.38
CA GLU A 89 9.84 -1.12 -6.49
C GLU A 89 10.55 -2.47 -6.57
N THR A 90 9.83 -3.53 -6.96
CA THR A 90 10.36 -4.88 -7.11
C THR A 90 9.96 -5.49 -8.45
N GLY A 91 10.96 -6.03 -9.17
CA GLY A 91 10.78 -6.70 -10.45
C GLY A 91 11.16 -5.86 -11.68
N GLY A 92 11.28 -4.53 -11.54
CA GLY A 92 11.44 -3.62 -12.67
C GLY A 92 10.26 -3.75 -13.66
N VAL A 93 9.04 -3.75 -13.11
CA VAL A 93 7.81 -4.09 -13.83
C VAL A 93 7.51 -3.05 -14.90
N THR A 94 7.15 -3.51 -16.10
CA THR A 94 6.73 -2.65 -17.21
C THR A 94 5.53 -3.25 -17.93
N ILE A 95 4.50 -2.44 -18.17
CA ILE A 95 3.45 -2.79 -19.13
C ILE A 95 4.02 -2.53 -20.53
N ALA A 96 4.46 -3.59 -21.19
CA ALA A 96 5.18 -3.51 -22.46
C ALA A 96 4.25 -3.45 -23.68
N ASN A 97 3.03 -3.99 -23.55
CA ASN A 97 2.02 -3.97 -24.61
C ASN A 97 0.62 -4.24 -24.06
N GLY A 98 -0.42 -4.02 -24.86
CA GLY A 98 -1.80 -4.37 -24.55
C GLY A 98 -2.64 -4.63 -25.80
N ASP A 99 -3.67 -5.46 -25.67
CA ASP A 99 -4.65 -5.76 -26.70
C ASP A 99 -6.05 -5.45 -26.15
N TYR A 100 -6.70 -4.43 -26.71
CA TYR A 100 -8.00 -3.95 -26.26
C TYR A 100 -9.14 -4.94 -26.54
N GLU A 101 -9.11 -5.64 -27.67
CA GLU A 101 -10.15 -6.59 -28.06
C GLU A 101 -10.10 -7.83 -27.16
N LYS A 102 -8.89 -8.29 -26.84
CA LYS A 102 -8.68 -9.42 -25.93
C LYS A 102 -8.73 -9.03 -24.45
N LYS A 103 -8.66 -7.73 -24.14
CA LYS A 103 -8.55 -7.20 -22.78
C LYS A 103 -7.32 -7.76 -22.04
N GLU A 104 -6.22 -7.87 -22.76
CA GLU A 104 -4.98 -8.44 -22.24
C GLU A 104 -3.88 -7.39 -22.15
N ILE A 105 -3.03 -7.51 -21.13
CA ILE A 105 -1.79 -6.75 -21.01
C ILE A 105 -0.59 -7.69 -21.00
N THR A 106 0.49 -7.23 -21.63
CA THR A 106 1.80 -7.86 -21.55
C THR A 106 2.62 -7.15 -20.49
N VAL A 107 2.87 -7.84 -19.38
CA VAL A 107 3.76 -7.38 -18.31
C VAL A 107 5.15 -8.00 -18.53
N LYS A 108 6.19 -7.18 -18.41
CA LYS A 108 7.60 -7.59 -18.45
C LYS A 108 8.29 -7.20 -17.15
N TYR A 109 9.31 -7.97 -16.82
CA TYR A 109 10.15 -7.80 -15.63
C TYR A 109 11.60 -7.76 -16.07
N ASN A 110 12.38 -6.90 -15.42
CA ASN A 110 13.79 -6.69 -15.73
C ASN A 110 14.73 -7.38 -14.75
N THR A 111 14.22 -7.74 -13.57
CA THR A 111 14.98 -8.36 -12.48
C THR A 111 14.04 -9.23 -11.64
N GLY A 112 14.59 -10.12 -10.81
CA GLY A 112 13.87 -10.77 -9.71
C GLY A 112 14.20 -10.13 -8.36
N GLY A 113 14.65 -8.88 -8.35
CA GLY A 113 15.03 -8.11 -7.16
C GLY A 113 14.43 -6.70 -7.18
N HIS A 114 14.90 -5.83 -6.31
CA HIS A 114 14.39 -4.45 -6.23
C HIS A 114 14.97 -3.57 -7.35
N SER A 115 14.27 -2.49 -7.69
CA SER A 115 14.79 -1.41 -8.52
C SER A 115 14.76 -0.05 -7.82
N ALA A 116 15.56 0.89 -8.31
CA ALA A 116 15.65 2.25 -7.76
C ALA A 116 14.59 3.21 -8.32
N SER A 117 13.49 2.67 -8.85
CA SER A 117 12.39 3.50 -9.37
C SER A 117 11.79 4.34 -8.25
N PRO A 118 11.61 5.66 -8.43
CA PRO A 118 10.90 6.47 -7.44
C PRO A 118 9.49 5.94 -7.23
N VAL A 119 9.08 5.82 -5.97
CA VAL A 119 7.75 5.34 -5.59
C VAL A 119 6.78 6.51 -5.45
N PRO A 120 5.50 6.34 -5.82
CA PRO A 120 4.50 7.36 -5.59
C PRO A 120 4.18 7.47 -4.09
N PHE A 121 3.86 8.69 -3.67
CA PHE A 121 3.40 8.98 -2.32
C PHE A 121 2.06 9.71 -2.42
N PHE A 122 1.00 9.10 -1.90
CA PHE A 122 -0.35 9.66 -1.86
C PHE A 122 -0.73 10.03 -0.42
N SER A 123 -1.51 11.08 -0.27
CA SER A 123 -1.96 11.57 1.03
C SER A 123 -3.39 12.08 0.96
N TYR A 124 -4.15 11.88 2.05
CA TYR A 124 -5.53 12.35 2.22
C TYR A 124 -5.78 12.79 3.66
N GLY A 125 -6.55 13.86 3.86
CA GLY A 125 -6.90 14.38 5.19
C GLY A 125 -6.04 15.58 5.64
N PRO A 126 -6.14 15.99 6.92
CA PRO A 126 -5.46 17.18 7.43
C PRO A 126 -3.93 17.12 7.32
N GLY A 127 -3.32 18.11 6.68
CA GLY A 127 -1.85 18.20 6.51
C GLY A 127 -1.31 17.39 5.32
N ALA A 128 -2.17 16.78 4.51
CA ALA A 128 -1.80 16.00 3.34
C ALA A 128 -0.95 16.79 2.33
N GLU A 129 -1.15 18.11 2.21
CA GLU A 129 -0.41 19.00 1.32
C GLU A 129 1.09 19.05 1.62
N LEU A 130 1.49 18.76 2.86
CA LEU A 130 2.89 18.75 3.28
C LEU A 130 3.70 17.62 2.65
N PHE A 131 3.02 16.58 2.15
CA PHE A 131 3.63 15.41 1.50
C PHE A 131 3.79 15.58 -0.02
N SER A 132 3.28 16.67 -0.60
CA SER A 132 3.37 16.92 -2.03
C SER A 132 4.80 17.20 -2.54
N GLY A 133 5.05 16.85 -3.79
CA GLY A 133 6.32 17.05 -4.49
C GLY A 133 7.30 15.88 -4.34
N PHE A 134 8.51 16.05 -4.90
CA PHE A 134 9.56 15.03 -4.87
C PHE A 134 10.37 15.14 -3.57
N LYS A 135 10.38 14.09 -2.75
CA LYS A 135 11.06 14.07 -1.44
C LYS A 135 11.72 12.72 -1.21
N ASP A 136 12.74 12.74 -0.35
CA ASP A 136 13.34 11.53 0.22
C ASP A 136 12.37 10.88 1.24
N ASN A 137 12.45 9.56 1.42
CA ASN A 137 11.55 8.84 2.31
C ASN A 137 11.67 9.27 3.79
N ILE A 138 12.84 9.78 4.23
CA ILE A 138 13.02 10.30 5.59
C ILE A 138 12.19 11.56 5.86
N ALA A 139 11.79 12.29 4.81
CA ALA A 139 10.98 13.50 4.97
C ALA A 139 9.65 13.20 5.66
N SER A 140 9.05 12.02 5.38
CA SER A 140 7.79 11.58 5.96
C SER A 140 7.86 11.51 7.49
N PHE A 141 8.95 10.99 8.06
CA PHE A 141 9.15 10.96 9.50
C PHE A 141 9.12 12.37 10.12
N HIS A 142 9.85 13.31 9.52
CA HIS A 142 9.92 14.68 10.03
C HIS A 142 8.58 15.42 9.92
N ILE A 143 7.85 15.22 8.83
CA ILE A 143 6.52 15.80 8.63
C ILE A 143 5.54 15.22 9.65
N MET A 144 5.48 13.89 9.80
CA MET A 144 4.61 13.22 10.76
C MET A 144 4.93 13.66 12.20
N LYS A 145 6.20 13.71 12.58
CA LYS A 145 6.63 14.18 13.91
C LYS A 145 6.10 15.59 14.21
N LYS A 146 6.19 16.50 13.23
CA LYS A 146 5.67 17.87 13.35
C LYS A 146 4.14 17.89 13.51
N LEU A 147 3.42 17.12 12.69
CA LEU A 147 1.95 17.06 12.73
C LEU A 147 1.43 16.48 14.05
N LEU A 148 2.07 15.42 14.53
CA LEU A 148 1.72 14.73 15.78
C LEU A 148 2.24 15.44 17.04
N LYS A 149 3.03 16.51 16.88
CA LYS A 149 3.64 17.28 17.98
C LYS A 149 4.49 16.39 18.92
N LEU A 150 5.25 15.46 18.32
CA LEU A 150 6.19 14.55 19.00
C LEU A 150 7.64 15.05 18.96
#